data_AF-A0A543J262-F1
#
_entry.id   AF-A0A543J262-F1
#
_cell.length_a   1.000
_cell.length_b   1.000
_cell.length_c   1.000
_cell.angle_alpha   90.00
_cell.angle_beta   90.00
_cell.angle_gamma   90.00
#
_symmetry.space_group_name_H-M   'P 1'
#
loop_
_entity.id
_entity.type
_entity.pdbx_description
1 polymer ?
#
loop_
_entity_poly.entity_id
_entity_poly.type
_entity_poly.pdbx_seq_one_letter_code
_entity_poly.pdbx_strand_id
1 'polypeptide(L)'
;MSTLGTLAAMVAVAVVFVLPGWLAYSGRWTDWVNTPYVLYAPLALLWIGAGGEFLLLGSLVQDAGADGLGRLLAAMGMALHLIGGISLFWTPPSLRPRWYRERER
;
A
#
# COMPACT_ATOMS: atom_id res chain seq x y z
N MET A 1 -18.66 7.79 -8.36
CA MET A 1 -17.54 8.43 -9.11
C MET A 1 -17.61 7.91 -10.54
N SER A 2 -17.22 8.65 -11.58
CA SER A 2 -17.20 8.05 -12.92
C SER A 2 -16.10 6.99 -13.02
N THR A 3 -16.24 6.00 -13.92
CA THR A 3 -15.20 4.98 -14.15
C THR A 3 -13.84 5.63 -14.46
N LEU A 4 -13.84 6.66 -15.31
CA LEU A 4 -12.63 7.41 -15.64
C LEU A 4 -12.01 8.09 -14.41
N GLY A 5 -12.84 8.70 -13.55
CA GLY A 5 -12.37 9.30 -12.30
C GLY A 5 -11.74 8.28 -11.35
N THR A 6 -12.30 7.07 -11.30
CA THR A 6 -11.77 5.96 -10.49
C THR A 6 -10.42 5.47 -11.02
N LEU A 7 -10.28 5.30 -12.34
CA LEU A 7 -9.00 4.93 -12.96
C LEU A 7 -7.93 6.02 -12.75
N ALA A 8 -8.30 7.30 -12.87
CA ALA A 8 -7.38 8.40 -12.58
C ALA A 8 -6.92 8.40 -11.11
N ALA A 9 -7.84 8.11 -10.18
CA ALA A 9 -7.51 7.97 -8.77
C ALA A 9 -6.57 6.78 -8.51
N MET A 10 -6.78 5.63 -9.17
CA MET A 10 -5.88 4.48 -9.09
C MET A 10 -4.47 4.86 -9.56
N VAL A 11 -4.33 5.50 -10.73
CA VAL A 11 -3.01 5.96 -11.20
C VAL A 11 -2.35 6.91 -10.19
N ALA A 12 -3.10 7.84 -9.61
CA ALA A 12 -2.57 8.74 -8.59
C ALA A 12 -2.11 7.97 -7.33
N VAL A 13 -2.90 7.00 -6.85
CA VAL A 13 -2.53 6.14 -5.71
C VAL A 13 -1.28 5.32 -6.02
N ALA A 14 -1.21 4.71 -7.20
CA ALA A 14 -0.07 3.95 -7.65
C ALA A 14 1.21 4.79 -7.65
N VAL A 15 1.15 6.01 -8.18
CA VAL A 15 2.32 6.91 -8.28
C VAL A 15 2.74 7.45 -6.91
N VAL A 16 1.79 7.87 -6.08
CA VAL A 16 2.10 8.57 -4.81
C VAL A 16 2.44 7.59 -3.68
N PHE A 17 1.81 6.40 -3.66
CA PHE A 17 1.93 5.47 -2.54
C PHE A 17 2.63 4.17 -2.93
N VAL A 18 2.12 3.48 -3.95
CA VAL A 18 2.61 2.13 -4.30
C VAL A 18 4.04 2.19 -4.83
N LEU A 19 4.35 3.11 -5.75
CA LEU A 19 5.65 3.19 -6.39
C LEU A 19 6.78 3.53 -5.39
N PRO A 20 6.68 4.56 -4.53
CA PRO A 20 7.71 4.82 -3.52
C PRO A 20 7.86 3.67 -2.53
N GLY A 21 6.74 3.09 -2.08
CA GLY A 21 6.78 1.96 -1.16
C GLY A 21 7.37 0.70 -1.78
N TRP A 22 7.12 0.46 -3.07
CA TRP A 22 7.73 -0.63 -3.83
C TRP A 22 9.23 -0.44 -4.03
N LEU A 23 9.67 0.77 -4.37
CA LEU A 23 11.09 1.10 -4.48
C LEU A 23 11.82 0.89 -3.15
N ALA A 24 11.18 1.28 -2.04
CA ALA A 24 11.70 0.99 -0.71
C ALA A 24 11.73 -0.51 -0.41
N TYR A 25 10.63 -1.23 -0.64
CA TYR A 25 10.54 -2.66 -0.35
C TYR A 25 11.55 -3.48 -1.18
N SER A 26 11.74 -3.14 -2.45
CA SER A 26 12.70 -3.79 -3.35
C SER A 26 14.17 -3.43 -3.09
N GLY A 27 14.45 -2.49 -2.18
CA GLY A 27 15.82 -2.04 -1.88
C GLY A 27 16.42 -1.12 -2.94
N ARG A 28 15.59 -0.55 -3.83
CA ARG A 28 16.01 0.47 -4.82
C ARG A 28 16.05 1.87 -4.23
N TRP A 29 15.34 2.09 -3.13
CA TRP A 29 15.42 3.30 -2.32
C TRP A 29 15.67 2.87 -0.86
N THR A 30 16.91 2.99 -0.38
CA THR A 30 17.31 2.55 0.97
C THR A 30 17.66 3.69 1.91
N ASP A 31 17.82 4.91 1.38
CA ASP A 31 18.30 6.07 2.13
C ASP A 31 17.37 6.50 3.27
N TRP A 32 16.08 6.19 3.13
CA TRP A 32 15.06 6.44 4.16
C TRP A 32 15.42 5.78 5.50
N VAL A 33 16.15 4.66 5.50
CA VAL A 33 16.59 3.96 6.72
C VAL A 33 17.53 4.82 7.56
N ASN A 34 18.31 5.68 6.92
CA ASN A 34 19.26 6.56 7.59
C ASN A 34 18.59 7.84 8.11
N THR A 35 17.30 8.02 7.84
CA THR A 35 16.58 9.25 8.17
C THR A 35 15.78 9.05 9.47
N PRO A 36 16.16 9.68 10.60
CA PRO A 36 15.67 9.32 11.92
C PRO A 36 14.17 9.57 12.15
N TYR A 37 13.56 10.43 11.33
CA TYR A 37 12.13 10.79 11.42
C TYR A 37 11.24 10.04 10.42
N VAL A 38 11.79 9.18 9.55
CA VAL A 38 11.03 8.52 8.47
C VAL A 38 10.52 7.13 8.87
N LEU A 39 10.90 6.62 10.05
CA LEU A 39 10.50 5.30 10.58
C LEU A 39 10.36 4.24 9.45
N TYR A 40 9.21 3.58 9.36
CA TYR A 40 8.87 2.63 8.30
C TYR A 40 7.88 3.24 7.29
N ALA A 41 7.82 4.58 7.19
CA ALA A 41 6.85 5.28 6.36
C ALA A 41 6.82 4.81 4.90
N PRO A 42 7.95 4.54 4.21
CA PRO A 42 7.89 3.99 2.86
C PRO A 42 7.21 2.61 2.78
N LEU A 43 7.40 1.74 3.79
CA LEU A 43 6.71 0.46 3.85
C LEU A 43 5.22 0.65 4.13
N ALA A 44 4.86 1.61 4.99
CA ALA A 44 3.47 1.99 5.23
C ALA A 44 2.78 2.49 3.95
N LEU A 45 3.47 3.32 3.15
CA LEU A 45 2.96 3.81 1.86
C LEU A 45 2.59 2.66 0.93
N LEU A 46 3.40 1.60 0.89
CA LEU A 46 3.09 0.43 0.06
C LEU A 46 1.75 -0.21 0.46
N TRP A 47 1.52 -0.43 1.75
CA TRP A 47 0.31 -1.07 2.27
C TRP A 47 -0.91 -0.17 2.14
N ILE A 48 -0.77 1.14 2.41
CA ILE A 48 -1.83 2.14 2.21
C ILE A 48 -2.19 2.22 0.72
N GLY A 49 -1.19 2.31 -0.15
CA GLY A 49 -1.39 2.37 -1.60
C GLY A 49 -2.09 1.13 -2.13
N ALA A 50 -1.59 -0.06 -1.78
CA ALA A 50 -2.24 -1.31 -2.14
C ALA A 50 -3.68 -1.37 -1.60
N GLY A 51 -3.91 -0.95 -0.35
CA GLY A 51 -5.25 -0.84 0.21
C GLY A 51 -6.17 0.07 -0.61
N GLY A 52 -5.66 1.22 -1.07
CA GLY A 52 -6.37 2.16 -1.92
C GLY A 52 -6.77 1.55 -3.25
N GLU A 53 -5.85 0.83 -3.90
CA GLU A 53 -6.12 0.10 -5.15
C GLU A 53 -7.23 -0.93 -4.97
N PHE A 54 -7.20 -1.71 -3.88
CA PHE A 54 -8.24 -2.71 -3.60
C PHE A 54 -9.61 -2.09 -3.34
N LEU A 55 -9.68 -0.93 -2.68
CA LEU A 55 -10.94 -0.19 -2.48
C LEU A 55 -11.50 0.31 -3.82
N LEU A 56 -10.67 0.93 -4.65
CA LEU A 56 -11.08 1.48 -5.95
C LEU A 56 -11.46 0.36 -6.93
N LEU A 57 -10.67 -0.71 -7.01
CA LEU A 57 -11.02 -1.90 -7.77
C LEU A 57 -12.33 -2.53 -7.27
N GLY A 58 -12.50 -2.61 -5.94
CA GLY A 58 -13.73 -3.05 -5.32
C GLY A 58 -14.94 -2.25 -5.80
N SER A 59 -14.85 -0.92 -5.84
CA SER A 59 -15.94 -0.08 -6.37
C SER A 59 -16.24 -0.35 -7.85
N LEU A 60 -15.23 -0.51 -8.70
CA LEU A 60 -15.44 -0.82 -10.13
C LEU A 60 -16.13 -2.18 -10.32
N VAL A 61 -15.80 -3.16 -9.48
CA VAL A 61 -16.40 -4.49 -9.51
C VAL A 61 -17.87 -4.46 -9.03
N GLN A 62 -18.20 -3.64 -8.03
CA GLN A 62 -19.59 -3.42 -7.62
C GLN A 62 -20.39 -2.72 -8.73
N ASP A 63 -19.83 -1.68 -9.34
CA ASP A 63 -20.46 -0.97 -10.46
C ASP A 63 -20.72 -1.89 -11.66
N ALA A 64 -19.91 -2.94 -11.83
CA ALA A 64 -20.11 -3.99 -12.85
C ALA A 64 -21.14 -5.07 -12.47
N GLY A 65 -21.79 -4.95 -11.30
CA GLY A 65 -22.85 -5.85 -10.84
C GLY A 65 -22.37 -7.05 -10.00
N ALA A 66 -21.09 -7.11 -9.64
CA ALA A 66 -20.50 -8.19 -8.85
C ALA A 66 -20.30 -7.78 -7.37
N ASP A 67 -21.41 -7.42 -6.69
CA ASP A 67 -21.39 -6.84 -5.34
C ASP A 67 -20.60 -7.65 -4.31
N GLY A 68 -20.76 -8.97 -4.30
CA GLY A 68 -20.07 -9.84 -3.35
C GLY A 68 -18.55 -9.77 -3.47
N LEU A 69 -18.04 -9.82 -4.71
CA LEU A 69 -16.61 -9.72 -4.99
C LEU A 69 -16.09 -8.31 -4.67
N GLY A 70 -16.86 -7.28 -5.04
CA GLY A 70 -16.48 -5.90 -4.77
C GLY A 70 -16.41 -5.59 -3.27
N ARG A 71 -17.30 -6.15 -2.44
CA ARG A 71 -17.23 -6.03 -0.98
C ARG A 71 -16.04 -6.77 -0.39
N LEU A 72 -15.71 -7.94 -0.91
CA LEU A 72 -14.51 -8.68 -0.50
C LEU A 72 -13.23 -7.88 -0.77
N LEU A 73 -13.12 -7.33 -1.99
CA LEU A 73 -12.00 -6.46 -2.36
C LEU A 73 -11.92 -5.22 -1.46
N ALA A 74 -13.06 -4.60 -1.14
CA ALA A 74 -13.09 -3.47 -0.23
C ALA A 74 -12.64 -3.85 1.20
N ALA A 75 -13.06 -5.01 1.71
CA ALA A 75 -12.63 -5.51 3.01
C ALA A 75 -11.11 -5.80 3.05
N MET A 76 -10.56 -6.39 1.97
CA MET A 76 -9.11 -6.55 1.81
C MET A 76 -8.40 -5.20 1.79
N GLY A 77 -8.94 -4.23 1.06
CA GLY A 77 -8.41 -2.85 1.01
C GLY A 77 -8.37 -2.20 2.39
N MET A 78 -9.41 -2.37 3.20
CA MET A 78 -9.45 -1.86 4.58
C MET A 78 -8.42 -2.56 5.49
N ALA A 79 -8.27 -3.88 5.36
CA ALA A 79 -7.26 -4.62 6.12
C ALA A 79 -5.84 -4.14 5.79
N LEU A 80 -5.55 -3.88 4.51
CA LEU A 80 -4.25 -3.35 4.07
C LEU A 80 -4.00 -1.93 4.59
N HIS A 81 -5.03 -1.07 4.64
CA HIS A 81 -4.92 0.24 5.29
C HIS A 81 -4.58 0.14 6.77
N LEU A 82 -5.19 -0.82 7.50
CA LEU A 82 -4.86 -1.06 8.90
C LEU A 82 -3.40 -1.50 9.05
N ILE A 83 -2.92 -2.42 8.20
CA ILE A 83 -1.52 -2.84 8.17
C ILE A 83 -0.59 -1.65 7.88
N GLY A 84 -0.95 -0.81 6.93
CA GLY A 84 -0.21 0.40 6.59
C GLY A 84 -0.17 1.41 7.72
N GLY A 85 -1.29 1.65 8.40
CA GLY A 85 -1.38 2.53 9.57
C GLY A 85 -0.49 2.05 10.72
N ILE A 86 -0.50 0.75 11.01
CA ILE A 86 0.40 0.14 12.00
C ILE A 86 1.87 0.30 11.55
N SER A 87 2.12 0.06 10.26
CA SER A 87 3.45 0.17 9.66
C SER A 87 4.02 1.58 9.66
N LEU A 88 3.26 2.64 9.95
CA LEU A 88 3.85 3.98 10.15
C LEU A 88 4.73 4.02 11.40
N PHE A 89 4.35 3.28 12.44
CA PHE A 89 5.03 3.28 13.73
C PHE A 89 5.91 2.04 13.89
N TRP A 90 5.46 0.91 13.35
CA TRP A 90 6.12 -0.37 13.53
C TRP A 90 5.75 -1.35 12.41
N THR A 91 6.75 -1.86 11.70
CA THR A 91 6.56 -2.96 10.75
C THR A 91 7.03 -4.29 11.36
N PRO A 92 6.16 -5.33 11.42
CA PRO A 92 6.53 -6.66 11.89
C PRO A 92 7.75 -7.21 11.14
N PRO A 93 8.67 -7.94 11.81
CA PRO A 93 9.84 -8.51 11.15
C PRO A 93 9.50 -9.38 9.92
N SER A 94 8.38 -10.11 9.94
CA SER A 94 7.92 -10.92 8.80
C SER A 94 7.56 -10.09 7.56
N LEU A 95 7.12 -8.84 7.73
CA LEU A 95 6.75 -7.93 6.66
C LEU A 95 7.89 -7.01 6.22
N ARG A 96 9.03 -7.04 6.92
CA ARG A 96 10.21 -6.28 6.53
C ARG A 96 10.86 -6.91 5.30
N PRO A 97 11.31 -6.11 4.33
CA PRO A 97 12.00 -6.64 3.16
C PRO A 97 13.29 -7.33 3.58
N ARG A 98 13.69 -8.35 2.81
CA ARG A 98 14.83 -9.22 3.13
C ARG A 98 16.12 -8.44 3.34
N TRP A 99 16.42 -7.49 2.46
CA TRP A 99 17.63 -6.67 2.53
C TRP A 99 17.71 -5.87 3.83
N TYR A 100 16.58 -5.40 4.36
CA TYR A 100 16.53 -4.63 5.59
C TYR A 100 16.78 -5.53 6.81
N ARG A 101 16.19 -6.72 6.82
CA ARG A 101 16.45 -7.73 7.87
C ARG A 101 17.89 -8.21 7.91
N GLU A 102 18.55 -8.30 6.75
CA GLU A 102 19.97 -8.67 6.67
C GLU A 102 20.89 -7.56 7.18
N ARG A 103 20.47 -6.28 7.11
CA ARG A 103 21.20 -5.13 7.64
C ARG A 103 21.09 -4.96 9.15
N GLU A 104 20.00 -5.43 9.76
CA GLU A 104 19.79 -5.37 11.23
C GLU A 104 20.47 -6.53 12.00
N ARG A 105 21.06 -7.51 11.30
CA ARG A 105 21.82 -8.63 11.88
C ARG A 105 23.30 -8.30 12.01
#